data_AF-A0A3B9A4K2-F1
#
_entry.id   AF-A0A3B9A4K2-F1
#
_cell.length_a   1.000
_cell.length_b   1.000
_cell.length_c   1.000
_cell.angle_alpha   90.00
_cell.angle_beta   90.00
_cell.angle_gamma   90.00
#
_symmetry.space_group_name_H-M   'P 1'
#
loop_
_entity.id
_entity.type
_entity.pdbx_description
1 polymer ?
#
loop_
_entity_poly.entity_id
_entity_poly.type
_entity_poly.pdbx_seq_one_letter_code
_entity_poly.pdbx_strand_id
1 'polypeptide(L)'
;QTYIADFHGTTVTLFEKLDPDQQVNMPVCYDCHGVHDIRRSDDPEKGLQVKQNLLATCQKCHPDATENFPDSWLSHYIPDRNRYPIVYWVNEFYKYFIPTVLGGMGLFVVSDIYRRWVVDRRRKITAPAETDEGQETAVESLPIDTQQTEEPTIDEEETRNSDENRQDEENS
;
A
#
# COMPACT_ATOMS: atom_id res chain seq x y z
N GLN A 1 -13.55 -21.09 -4.88
CA GLN A 1 -13.07 -20.16 -3.84
C GLN A 1 -11.77 -19.47 -4.21
N THR A 2 -10.77 -20.14 -4.81
CA THR A 2 -9.50 -19.49 -5.13
C THR A 2 -9.59 -18.51 -6.31
N TYR A 3 -10.30 -18.88 -7.38
CA TYR A 3 -10.52 -18.01 -8.55
C TYR A 3 -11.20 -16.68 -8.20
N ILE A 4 -12.29 -16.71 -7.43
CA ILE A 4 -13.03 -15.49 -7.04
C ILE A 4 -12.21 -14.51 -6.19
N ALA A 5 -11.07 -14.96 -5.64
CA ALA A 5 -10.16 -14.13 -4.86
C ALA A 5 -8.96 -13.63 -5.67
N ASP A 6 -8.78 -14.10 -6.91
CA ASP A 6 -7.79 -13.58 -7.83
C ASP A 6 -8.33 -12.32 -8.55
N PHE A 7 -7.47 -11.61 -9.27
CA PHE A 7 -7.90 -10.42 -10.01
C PHE A 7 -8.88 -10.73 -11.15
N HIS A 8 -8.74 -11.88 -11.83
CA HIS A 8 -9.65 -12.27 -12.91
C HIS A 8 -11.07 -12.48 -12.37
N GLY A 9 -11.23 -13.34 -11.36
CA GLY A 9 -12.51 -13.64 -10.75
C GLY A 9 -13.11 -12.47 -9.97
N THR A 10 -12.28 -11.68 -9.27
CA THR A 10 -12.75 -10.47 -8.58
C THR A 10 -13.30 -9.45 -9.57
N THR A 11 -12.63 -9.27 -10.71
CA THR A 11 -13.07 -8.34 -11.76
C THR A 11 -14.39 -8.82 -12.38
N VAL A 12 -14.50 -10.09 -12.77
CA VAL A 12 -15.75 -10.64 -13.29
C VAL A 12 -16.90 -10.45 -12.28
N THR A 13 -16.65 -10.77 -11.01
CA THR A 13 -17.64 -10.62 -9.93
C THR A 13 -18.06 -9.16 -9.70
N LEU A 14 -17.14 -8.21 -9.90
CA LEU A 14 -17.42 -6.79 -9.76
C LEU A 14 -18.31 -6.28 -10.89
N PHE A 15 -17.95 -6.59 -12.14
CA PHE A 15 -18.72 -6.16 -13.31
C PHE A 15 -20.11 -6.80 -13.36
N GLU A 16 -20.23 -8.07 -12.99
CA GLU A 16 -21.54 -8.74 -12.89
C GLU A 16 -22.50 -8.01 -11.91
N LYS A 17 -21.95 -7.35 -10.88
CA LYS A 17 -22.75 -6.59 -9.90
C LYS A 17 -23.05 -5.16 -10.33
N LEU A 18 -22.13 -4.52 -11.06
CA LEU A 18 -22.26 -3.11 -11.43
C LEU A 18 -23.00 -2.94 -12.75
N ASP A 19 -22.59 -3.67 -13.78
CA ASP A 19 -23.07 -3.54 -15.16
C ASP A 19 -23.19 -4.94 -15.79
N PRO A 20 -24.26 -5.70 -15.49
CA PRO A 20 -24.39 -7.11 -15.90
C PRO A 20 -24.46 -7.31 -17.42
N ASP A 21 -24.87 -6.27 -18.16
CA ASP A 21 -24.95 -6.29 -19.64
C ASP A 21 -23.60 -5.99 -20.31
N GLN A 22 -22.59 -5.56 -19.55
CA GLN A 22 -21.27 -5.22 -20.07
C GLN A 22 -20.44 -6.49 -20.31
N GLN A 23 -19.94 -6.65 -21.53
CA GLN A 23 -18.98 -7.72 -21.84
C GLN A 23 -17.64 -7.41 -21.17
N VAL A 24 -17.17 -8.36 -20.35
CA VAL A 24 -15.86 -8.31 -19.69
C VAL A 24 -14.85 -9.14 -20.47
N ASN A 25 -13.71 -8.53 -20.81
CA ASN A 25 -12.58 -9.22 -21.40
C ASN A 25 -11.69 -9.81 -20.30
N MET A 26 -12.25 -10.73 -19.50
CA MET A 26 -11.54 -11.39 -18.42
C MET A 26 -11.76 -12.90 -18.52
N PRO A 27 -10.72 -13.75 -18.38
CA PRO A 27 -10.88 -15.19 -18.45
C PRO A 27 -11.78 -15.72 -17.33
N VAL A 28 -12.66 -16.64 -17.70
CA VAL A 28 -13.46 -17.46 -16.80
C VAL A 28 -12.98 -18.91 -16.82
N CYS A 29 -13.63 -19.77 -16.02
CA CYS A 29 -13.21 -21.15 -15.78
C CYS A 29 -12.87 -21.92 -17.08
N TYR A 30 -13.70 -21.78 -18.11
CA TYR A 30 -13.55 -22.53 -19.37
C TYR A 30 -12.56 -21.90 -20.35
N ASP A 31 -12.16 -20.64 -20.19
CA ASP A 31 -11.15 -20.03 -21.08
C ASP A 31 -9.76 -20.64 -20.82
N CYS A 32 -9.53 -21.03 -19.57
CA CYS A 32 -8.34 -21.76 -19.15
C CYS A 32 -8.50 -23.27 -19.29
N HIS A 33 -9.62 -23.85 -18.82
CA HIS A 33 -9.79 -25.30 -18.77
C HIS A 33 -10.43 -25.93 -20.02
N GLY A 34 -11.04 -25.14 -20.91
CA GLY A 34 -11.89 -25.62 -22.00
C GLY A 34 -13.31 -25.96 -21.55
N VAL A 35 -14.14 -26.41 -22.50
CA VAL A 35 -15.54 -26.79 -22.25
C VAL A 35 -15.75 -28.30 -22.45
N HIS A 36 -15.42 -28.81 -23.64
CA HIS A 36 -15.63 -30.22 -24.01
C HIS A 36 -14.36 -31.08 -24.00
N ASP A 37 -13.19 -30.48 -23.79
CA ASP A 37 -11.88 -31.16 -23.65
C ASP A 37 -11.22 -30.78 -22.32
N ILE A 38 -12.01 -30.70 -21.24
CA ILE A 38 -11.51 -30.37 -19.90
C ILE A 38 -10.62 -31.50 -19.41
N ARG A 39 -9.32 -31.22 -19.35
CA ARG A 39 -8.31 -32.16 -18.86
C ARG A 39 -8.06 -31.96 -17.38
N ARG A 40 -7.57 -33.02 -16.73
CA ARG A 40 -7.10 -32.91 -15.36
C ARG A 40 -5.90 -31.96 -15.33
N SER A 41 -5.75 -31.20 -14.26
CA SER A 41 -4.67 -30.21 -14.16
C SER A 41 -3.28 -30.84 -14.24
N ASP A 42 -3.14 -32.09 -13.81
CA ASP A 42 -1.92 -32.89 -13.76
C ASP A 42 -1.67 -33.72 -15.04
N ASP A 43 -2.50 -33.55 -16.07
CA ASP A 43 -2.29 -34.19 -17.37
C ASP A 43 -0.98 -33.67 -18.01
N PRO A 44 -0.03 -34.54 -18.39
CA PRO A 44 1.28 -34.11 -18.89
C PRO A 44 1.22 -33.48 -20.29
N GLU A 45 0.19 -33.75 -21.09
CA GLU A 45 0.09 -33.23 -22.45
C GLU A 45 -0.69 -31.93 -22.50
N LYS A 46 -1.79 -31.84 -21.75
CA LYS A 46 -2.74 -30.71 -21.84
C LYS A 46 -3.09 -30.08 -20.49
N GLY A 47 -2.54 -30.58 -19.39
CA GLY A 47 -2.79 -30.04 -18.07
C GLY A 47 -2.12 -28.69 -17.86
N LEU A 48 -2.78 -27.83 -17.09
CA LEU A 48 -2.28 -26.48 -16.76
C LEU A 48 -1.20 -26.49 -15.66
N GLN A 49 -0.89 -27.63 -15.05
CA GLN A 49 0.30 -27.76 -14.19
C GLN A 49 1.59 -27.72 -15.00
N VAL A 50 1.54 -28.06 -16.29
CA VAL A 50 2.67 -27.93 -17.20
C VAL A 50 2.84 -26.47 -17.56
N LYS A 51 3.96 -25.88 -17.14
CA LYS A 51 4.23 -24.44 -17.23
C LYS A 51 4.09 -23.90 -18.66
N GLN A 52 4.52 -24.66 -19.65
CA GLN A 52 4.43 -24.31 -21.07
C GLN A 52 2.98 -24.23 -21.56
N ASN A 53 2.14 -25.17 -21.15
CA ASN A 53 0.71 -25.20 -21.51
C ASN A 53 -0.04 -24.02 -20.87
N LEU A 54 0.32 -23.69 -19.63
CA LEU A 54 -0.22 -22.53 -18.93
C LEU A 54 0.21 -21.21 -19.60
N LEU A 55 1.49 -21.08 -19.94
CA LEU A 55 2.01 -19.89 -20.64
C LEU A 55 1.28 -19.66 -21.96
N ALA A 56 1.12 -20.69 -22.79
CA ALA A 56 0.39 -20.61 -24.05
C ALA A 56 -1.07 -20.17 -23.86
N THR A 57 -1.68 -20.55 -22.73
CA THR A 57 -3.03 -20.10 -22.36
C THR A 57 -3.06 -18.64 -21.96
N CYS A 58 -2.12 -18.19 -21.12
CA CYS A 58 -2.00 -16.77 -20.73
C CYS A 58 -1.73 -15.87 -21.95
N GLN A 59 -0.92 -16.34 -22.90
CA GLN A 59 -0.56 -15.60 -24.12
C GLN A 59 -1.74 -15.33 -25.08
N LYS A 60 -2.89 -15.99 -24.89
CA LYS A 60 -4.12 -15.65 -25.62
C LYS A 60 -4.58 -14.22 -25.34
N CYS A 61 -4.32 -13.70 -24.15
CA CYS A 61 -4.66 -12.34 -23.74
C CYS A 61 -3.41 -11.49 -23.44
N HIS A 62 -2.30 -12.11 -23.02
CA HIS A 62 -1.02 -11.46 -22.71
C HIS A 62 0.08 -11.90 -23.68
N PRO A 63 0.10 -11.40 -24.93
CA PRO A 63 0.98 -11.92 -25.98
C PRO A 63 2.48 -11.85 -25.63
N ASP A 64 2.88 -10.84 -24.85
CA ASP A 64 4.27 -10.63 -24.44
C ASP A 64 4.66 -11.35 -23.12
N ALA A 65 3.78 -12.22 -22.60
CA ALA A 65 4.06 -12.99 -21.40
C ALA A 65 5.25 -13.92 -21.62
N THR A 66 6.23 -13.88 -20.70
CA THR A 66 7.41 -14.74 -20.71
C THR A 66 7.24 -15.94 -19.79
N GLU A 67 8.16 -16.90 -19.81
CA GLU A 67 8.06 -18.13 -19.00
C GLU A 67 7.89 -17.90 -17.50
N ASN A 68 8.33 -16.76 -16.95
CA ASN A 68 8.18 -16.45 -15.53
C ASN A 68 6.89 -15.68 -15.21
N PHE A 69 6.13 -15.27 -16.24
CA PHE A 69 4.87 -14.56 -16.06
C PHE A 69 3.82 -15.39 -15.29
N PRO A 70 3.63 -16.69 -15.56
CA PRO A 70 2.70 -17.51 -14.78
C PRO A 70 3.16 -17.74 -13.33
N ASP A 71 4.42 -17.47 -12.99
CA ASP A 71 4.94 -17.64 -11.62
C ASP A 71 4.64 -16.42 -10.73
N SER A 72 4.63 -15.22 -11.32
CA SER A 72 4.28 -13.98 -10.59
C SER A 72 2.81 -13.98 -10.21
N TRP A 73 1.98 -14.62 -11.02
CA TRP A 73 0.63 -14.98 -10.67
C TRP A 73 0.64 -16.26 -9.84
N LEU A 74 1.20 -16.16 -8.62
CA LEU A 74 1.30 -17.22 -7.62
C LEU A 74 0.05 -18.10 -7.68
N SER A 75 0.20 -19.22 -8.41
CA SER A 75 -0.74 -20.32 -8.55
C SER A 75 -1.53 -20.41 -7.26
N HIS A 76 -2.86 -20.49 -7.32
CA HIS A 76 -3.81 -20.67 -6.21
C HIS A 76 -3.30 -21.54 -5.04
N TYR A 77 -2.32 -21.05 -4.28
CA TYR A 77 -1.52 -21.85 -3.38
C TYR A 77 -1.61 -21.18 -2.03
N ILE A 78 -2.34 -21.85 -1.16
CA ILE A 78 -2.37 -21.53 0.25
C ILE A 78 -0.98 -21.89 0.75
N PRO A 79 -0.18 -20.94 1.28
CA PRO A 79 1.16 -21.21 1.78
C PRO A 79 1.12 -22.39 2.75
N ASP A 80 1.79 -23.49 2.42
CA ASP A 80 1.83 -24.71 3.23
C ASP A 80 3.24 -24.89 3.82
N ARG A 81 3.35 -25.49 5.00
CA ARG A 81 4.67 -25.69 5.66
C ARG A 81 5.64 -26.52 4.83
N ASN A 82 5.14 -27.40 3.96
CA ASN A 82 5.98 -28.27 3.14
C ASN A 82 6.33 -27.67 1.77
N ARG A 83 5.55 -26.70 1.26
CA ARG A 83 5.78 -26.10 -0.05
C ARG A 83 5.82 -24.58 0.10
N TYR A 84 7.02 -24.02 -0.10
CA TYR A 84 7.37 -22.61 0.15
C TYR A 84 7.42 -22.21 1.64
N PRO A 85 8.28 -22.86 2.45
CA PRO A 85 8.36 -22.63 3.89
C PRO A 85 8.70 -21.17 4.24
N ILE A 86 9.49 -20.49 3.41
CA ILE A 86 9.89 -19.09 3.62
C ILE A 86 8.66 -18.17 3.62
N VAL A 87 7.78 -18.31 2.61
CA VAL A 87 6.58 -17.46 2.48
C VAL A 87 5.61 -17.72 3.63
N TYR A 88 5.45 -18.98 4.06
CA TYR A 88 4.63 -19.34 5.21
C TYR A 88 5.07 -18.61 6.49
N TRP A 89 6.37 -18.61 6.79
CA TRP A 89 6.90 -17.96 7.99
C TRP A 89 6.77 -16.44 7.95
N VAL A 90 6.98 -15.84 6.77
CA VAL A 90 6.77 -14.41 6.56
C VAL A 90 5.31 -14.02 6.82
N ASN A 91 4.36 -14.80 6.27
CA ASN A 91 2.94 -14.57 6.49
C ASN A 91 2.54 -14.70 7.98
N GLU A 92 3.02 -15.73 8.68
CA GLU A 92 2.77 -15.89 10.12
C GLU A 92 3.39 -14.77 10.94
N PHE A 93 4.62 -14.33 10.59
CA PHE A 93 5.26 -13.19 11.25
C PHE A 93 4.39 -11.94 11.15
N TYR A 94 3.97 -11.54 9.94
CA TYR A 94 3.16 -10.34 9.75
C TYR A 94 1.78 -10.44 10.42
N LYS A 95 1.18 -11.64 10.46
CA LYS A 95 -0.09 -11.89 11.14
C LYS A 95 -0.05 -11.49 12.62
N TYR A 96 1.07 -11.71 13.31
CA TYR A 96 1.22 -11.33 14.72
C TYR A 96 1.88 -9.97 14.91
N PHE A 97 2.83 -9.61 14.05
CA PHE A 97 3.59 -8.36 14.16
C PHE A 97 2.69 -7.14 14.00
N ILE A 98 1.83 -7.10 12.97
CA ILE A 98 0.94 -5.97 12.69
C ILE A 98 0.02 -5.65 13.89
N PRO A 99 -0.78 -6.60 14.44
CA PRO A 99 -1.63 -6.29 15.58
C PRO A 99 -0.84 -5.98 16.85
N THR A 100 0.37 -6.54 17.02
CA THR A 100 1.21 -6.23 18.18
C THR A 100 1.69 -4.77 18.14
N VAL A 101 2.17 -4.29 16.99
CA VAL A 101 2.62 -2.90 16.84
C VAL A 101 1.44 -1.94 16.94
N LEU A 102 0.33 -2.23 16.25
CA LEU A 102 -0.87 -1.40 16.32
C LEU A 102 -1.45 -1.36 17.74
N GLY A 103 -1.46 -2.50 18.44
CA GLY A 103 -1.90 -2.60 19.83
C GLY A 103 -0.99 -1.82 20.78
N GLY A 104 0.33 -1.92 20.60
CA GLY A 104 1.31 -1.17 21.39
C GLY A 104 1.16 0.35 21.21
N MET A 105 1.00 0.80 19.95
CA MET A 105 0.74 2.21 19.65
C MET A 105 -0.59 2.68 20.24
N GLY A 106 -1.65 1.89 20.09
CA GLY A 106 -2.96 2.19 20.65
C GLY A 106 -2.92 2.35 22.18
N LEU A 107 -2.25 1.42 22.87
CA LEU A 107 -2.04 1.49 24.32
C LEU A 107 -1.25 2.73 24.72
N PHE A 108 -0.16 3.04 24.00
CA PHE A 108 0.66 4.22 24.25
C PHE A 108 -0.16 5.51 24.15
N VAL A 109 -0.94 5.67 23.09
CA VAL A 109 -1.80 6.84 22.87
C VAL A 109 -2.87 6.95 23.95
N VAL A 110 -3.56 5.85 24.29
CA VAL A 110 -4.58 5.85 25.35
C VAL A 110 -3.97 6.21 26.71
N SER A 111 -2.78 5.68 27.01
CA SER A 111 -2.04 5.99 28.24
C SER A 111 -1.65 7.48 28.32
N ASP A 112 -1.17 8.07 27.21
CA ASP A 112 -0.83 9.49 27.13
C ASP A 112 -2.06 10.38 27.35
N ILE A 113 -3.17 10.08 26.66
CA ILE A 113 -4.44 10.81 26.82
C ILE A 113 -4.94 10.71 28.26
N TYR A 114 -4.92 9.51 28.84
CA TYR A 114 -5.30 9.28 30.23
C TYR A 114 -4.44 10.07 31.20
N ARG A 115 -3.11 10.08 30.99
CA ARG A 115 -2.16 10.80 31.84
C ARG A 115 -2.38 12.31 31.75
N ARG A 116 -2.54 12.89 30.56
CA ARG A 116 -2.88 14.31 30.38
C ARG A 116 -4.18 14.66 31.09
N TRP A 117 -5.25 13.89 30.87
CA TRP A 117 -6.56 14.18 31.44
C TRP A 117 -6.60 14.07 32.98
N VAL A 118 -5.92 13.09 33.56
CA VAL A 118 -5.91 12.87 35.01
C VAL A 118 -4.90 13.78 35.73
N VAL A 119 -3.70 13.96 35.19
CA VAL A 119 -2.64 14.78 35.84
C VAL A 119 -2.95 16.27 35.75
N ASP A 120 -3.44 16.76 34.60
CA ASP A 120 -3.79 18.19 34.47
C ASP A 120 -5.02 18.56 35.31
N ARG A 121 -5.95 17.61 35.53
CA ARG A 121 -7.04 17.80 36.49
C ARG A 121 -6.54 17.85 37.93
N ARG A 122 -5.55 17.04 38.32
CA ARG A 122 -4.96 17.08 39.67
C ARG A 122 -4.14 18.35 39.91
N ARG A 123 -3.35 18.81 38.93
CA ARG A 123 -2.53 20.03 39.05
C ARG A 123 -3.36 21.29 39.25
N LYS A 124 -4.55 21.39 38.63
CA LYS A 124 -5.47 22.53 38.84
C LYS A 124 -6.12 22.56 40.24
N ILE A 125 -6.12 21.45 40.98
CA ILE A 125 -6.67 21.38 42.35
C ILE A 125 -5.60 21.72 43.41
N THR A 126 -4.31 21.55 43.09
CA THR A 126 -3.20 21.69 44.07
C THR A 126 -2.32 22.92 43.85
N ALA A 127 -2.61 23.79 42.88
CA ALA A 127 -1.91 25.08 42.74
C ALA A 127 -2.41 26.05 43.83
N PRO A 128 -1.59 26.45 44.83
CA PRO A 128 -1.94 27.55 45.71
C PRO A 128 -1.84 28.87 44.93
N ALA A 129 -2.75 29.78 45.23
CA ALA A 129 -2.64 31.17 44.81
C ALA A 129 -1.42 31.80 45.52
N GLU A 130 -0.28 31.86 44.84
CA GLU A 130 0.86 32.67 45.28
C GLU A 130 0.80 34.02 44.53
N THR A 131 0.19 34.96 45.25
CA THR A 131 0.55 36.39 45.40
C THR A 131 1.34 37.06 44.27
N ASP A 132 0.62 37.93 43.57
CA ASP A 132 1.10 39.17 42.97
C ASP A 132 1.70 40.08 44.06
N GLU A 133 3.04 40.19 44.16
CA GLU A 133 3.74 41.36 44.70
C GLU A 133 5.18 41.41 44.14
N GLY A 134 5.56 42.55 43.55
CA GLY A 134 6.96 43.01 43.54
C GLY A 134 7.61 43.26 42.17
N GLN A 135 7.20 44.35 41.51
CA GLN A 135 8.03 45.06 40.53
C GLN A 135 8.84 46.13 41.27
N GLU A 136 10.18 46.04 41.31
CA GLU A 136 11.10 47.20 41.37
C GLU A 136 12.60 46.81 41.24
N THR A 137 13.16 47.13 40.07
CA THR A 137 14.47 47.76 39.80
C THR A 137 15.75 47.34 40.57
N ALA A 138 16.76 46.88 39.81
CA ALA A 138 18.10 47.48 39.84
C ALA A 138 18.89 47.11 38.57
N VAL A 139 19.47 48.15 37.97
CA VAL A 139 20.26 48.22 36.74
C VAL A 139 21.67 47.67 36.99
N GLU A 140 22.22 46.83 36.09
CA GLU A 140 23.68 46.73 35.92
C GLU A 140 24.07 46.36 34.46
N SER A 141 24.62 47.37 33.78
CA SER A 141 25.65 47.36 32.71
C SER A 141 25.54 46.46 31.45
N LEU A 142 25.33 47.17 30.34
CA LEU A 142 25.62 46.95 28.90
C LEU A 142 27.12 46.68 28.55
N PRO A 143 27.56 46.45 27.27
CA PRO A 143 26.84 46.14 26.01
C PRO A 143 27.55 45.11 25.04
N ILE A 144 26.98 44.96 23.83
CA ILE A 144 27.58 44.60 22.51
C ILE A 144 27.88 43.12 22.20
N ASP A 145 27.06 42.50 21.34
CA ASP A 145 27.44 42.29 19.92
C ASP A 145 26.19 42.01 19.06
N THR A 146 25.95 42.91 18.10
CA THR A 146 24.91 42.81 17.07
C THR A 146 25.64 42.70 15.75
N GLN A 147 25.77 41.49 15.23
CA GLN A 147 26.04 41.17 13.83
C GLN A 147 25.52 39.74 13.60
N GLN A 148 24.83 39.33 12.54
CA GLN A 148 24.14 39.97 11.44
C GLN A 148 23.38 38.78 10.81
N THR A 149 22.06 38.84 10.73
CA THR A 149 21.25 37.82 10.04
C THR A 149 21.35 38.08 8.55
N GLU A 150 22.01 37.18 7.80
CA GLU A 150 21.88 37.14 6.34
C GLU A 150 20.75 36.16 5.99
N GLU A 151 19.68 36.71 5.39
CA GLU A 151 18.63 35.97 4.69
C GLU A 151 19.20 35.34 3.40
N PRO A 152 18.80 34.10 3.03
CA PRO A 152 18.98 33.66 1.65
C PRO A 152 17.82 34.19 0.80
N THR A 153 18.14 35.10 -0.12
CA THR A 153 17.29 35.50 -1.24
C THR A 153 17.02 34.29 -2.14
N ILE A 154 15.74 33.94 -2.29
CA ILE A 154 15.25 33.00 -3.31
C ILE A 154 14.93 33.86 -4.54
N ASP A 155 15.79 33.78 -5.56
CA ASP A 155 15.47 34.34 -6.86
C ASP A 155 14.38 33.49 -7.52
N GLU A 156 13.24 34.14 -7.75
CA GLU A 156 12.22 33.71 -8.69
C GLU A 156 12.82 33.78 -10.11
N GLU A 157 13.18 32.65 -10.70
CA GLU A 157 13.33 32.57 -12.15
C GLU A 157 12.15 31.83 -12.77
N GLU A 158 11.39 32.65 -13.47
CA GLU A 158 10.14 32.44 -14.14
C GLU A 158 10.21 31.30 -15.17
N THR A 159 9.24 30.39 -15.02
CA THR A 159 8.84 29.38 -15.99
C THR A 159 8.58 29.98 -17.37
N ARG A 160 9.43 29.70 -18.37
CA ARG A 160 9.03 29.78 -19.80
C ARG A 160 9.99 29.03 -20.72
N ASN A 161 9.74 27.73 -20.93
CA ASN A 161 9.88 27.06 -22.24
C ASN A 161 9.77 25.55 -22.05
N SER A 162 8.60 24.96 -22.31
CA SER A 162 8.43 23.53 -22.64
C SER A 162 6.98 23.25 -23.09
N ASP A 163 6.40 24.04 -23.99
CA ASP A 163 5.11 23.70 -24.61
C ASP A 163 5.02 24.33 -26.00
N GLU A 164 5.87 23.88 -26.92
CA GLU A 164 5.63 24.07 -28.35
C GLU A 164 6.40 23.03 -29.17
N ASN A 165 6.06 21.74 -29.03
CA ASN A 165 6.13 20.77 -30.14
C ASN A 165 5.53 19.40 -29.77
N ARG A 166 4.19 19.24 -29.83
CA ARG A 166 3.58 17.89 -29.90
C ARG A 166 2.12 17.89 -30.40
N GLN A 167 1.90 18.50 -31.56
CA GLN A 167 0.80 18.19 -32.48
C GLN A 167 1.47 18.36 -33.84
N ASP A 168 1.97 17.30 -34.47
CA ASP A 168 1.24 16.57 -35.49
C ASP A 168 1.94 15.22 -35.73
N GLU A 169 1.27 14.10 -35.47
CA GLU A 169 1.51 12.82 -36.17
C GLU A 169 0.40 11.83 -35.78
N GLU A 170 -0.83 12.22 -36.12
CA GLU A 170 -1.94 11.31 -36.33
C GLU A 170 -2.38 11.56 -37.77
N ASN A 171 -1.86 10.76 -38.72
CA ASN A 171 -2.50 10.34 -39.98
C ASN A 171 -1.47 9.74 -40.99
N SER A 172 -1.23 8.41 -40.93
CA SER A 172 -0.93 7.54 -42.08
C SER A 172 -0.85 6.07 -41.65
#